data_AF-A0A1E3U8I0-F1
#
_entry.id   AF-A0A1E3U8I0-F1
#
_cell.length_a   1.000
_cell.length_b   1.000
_cell.length_c   1.000
_cell.angle_alpha   90.00
_cell.angle_beta   90.00
_cell.angle_gamma   90.00
#
_symmetry.space_group_name_H-M   'P 1'
#
loop_
_entity.id
_entity.type
_entity.pdbx_description
1 polymer ?
#
loop_
_entity_poly.entity_id
_entity_poly.type
_entity_poly.pdbx_seq_one_letter_code
_entity_poly.pdbx_strand_id
1 'polypeptide(L)'
;MTINVWSDSMQHIELLGKPALFSDSRVNRSTVPDGWYVYDLRGSDYDPDLISTLEARVIVNYAGSILTPEPVIFPDGQDYLDVKGQTDFLDEEITLIDFCRQHEMPIPSRYQIRPASFDEAGLFYAMKPEEDQRLGCIGHVRMDFGHRGKEFWHTWWPRGPEELNSPEFKAELQQVVDELRTGVLKDLSSMSKYCWSHGGEVGNWPSNYGYIVETENYRYCLRCNPVPGDYQAYLTAFDLRVQRQNLAEQAAVIGRVTFASGEQQEYTDAETFLQCIRDELPNHPVTGFRYETLTDDPAIRKQVDDILYDLYGEENPRPLEDYENTPQEGMTMGGMT
;
A
#
# COMPACT_ATOMS: atom_id res chain seq x y z
N MET A 1 -23.92 -6.82 13.11
CA MET A 1 -23.00 -5.71 12.84
C MET A 1 -21.62 -6.15 13.29
N THR A 2 -20.56 -5.65 12.67
CA THR A 2 -19.18 -5.97 13.06
C THR A 2 -18.50 -4.66 13.44
N ILE A 3 -17.81 -4.63 14.59
CA ILE A 3 -17.13 -3.46 15.12
C ILE A 3 -15.87 -3.15 14.32
N ASN A 4 -15.73 -1.90 13.89
CA ASN A 4 -14.48 -1.34 13.42
C ASN A 4 -13.82 -0.57 14.57
N VAL A 5 -12.69 -1.08 15.07
CA VAL A 5 -12.00 -0.55 16.26
C VAL A 5 -11.52 0.90 16.13
N TRP A 6 -11.48 1.44 14.91
CA TRP A 6 -11.07 2.83 14.65
C TRP A 6 -12.22 3.83 14.70
N SER A 7 -13.46 3.39 14.44
CA SER A 7 -14.62 4.29 14.32
C SER A 7 -15.66 4.09 15.42
N ASP A 8 -15.80 2.87 15.91
CA ASP A 8 -16.89 2.50 16.82
C ASP A 8 -16.40 2.57 18.27
N SER A 9 -17.28 2.98 19.18
CA SER A 9 -17.00 2.87 20.61
C SER A 9 -17.18 1.43 21.08
N MET A 10 -16.48 1.10 22.16
CA MET A 10 -16.56 -0.18 22.85
C MET A 10 -16.73 0.08 24.34
N GLN A 11 -17.27 -0.88 25.07
CA GLN A 11 -17.38 -0.78 26.52
C GLN A 11 -16.01 -0.92 27.16
N HIS A 12 -15.67 -0.02 28.06
CA HIS A 12 -14.49 -0.15 28.89
C HIS A 12 -14.75 -1.18 30.00
N ILE A 13 -13.87 -2.16 30.10
CA ILE A 13 -13.97 -3.21 31.10
C ILE A 13 -12.61 -3.49 31.74
N GLU A 14 -12.61 -4.24 32.84
CA GLU A 14 -11.43 -4.94 33.33
C GLU A 14 -11.57 -6.45 33.08
N LEU A 15 -10.60 -7.02 32.36
CA LEU A 15 -10.44 -8.46 32.20
C LEU A 15 -9.22 -8.91 33.00
N LEU A 16 -9.42 -9.83 33.96
CA LEU A 16 -8.34 -10.33 34.84
C LEU A 16 -7.61 -9.19 35.58
N GLY A 17 -8.36 -8.14 35.96
CA GLY A 17 -7.83 -6.94 36.61
C GLY A 17 -6.97 -6.06 35.71
N LYS A 18 -7.03 -6.24 34.38
CA LYS A 18 -6.35 -5.40 33.39
C LYS A 18 -7.37 -4.67 32.51
N PRO A 19 -7.13 -3.40 32.16
CA PRO A 19 -8.00 -2.66 31.26
C PRO A 19 -8.12 -3.33 29.88
N ALA A 20 -9.35 -3.41 29.37
CA ALA A 20 -9.66 -3.96 28.06
C ALA A 20 -10.91 -3.28 27.46
N LEU A 21 -11.17 -3.55 26.18
CA LEU A 21 -12.38 -3.08 25.49
C LEU A 21 -13.27 -4.27 25.12
N PHE A 22 -14.57 -4.13 25.35
CA PHE A 22 -15.58 -5.15 25.09
C PHE A 22 -16.61 -4.68 24.06
N SER A 23 -17.10 -5.61 23.25
CA SER A 23 -18.33 -5.39 22.48
C SER A 23 -19.19 -6.66 22.40
N ASP A 24 -20.50 -6.47 22.50
CA ASP A 24 -21.50 -7.51 22.22
C ASP A 24 -21.43 -7.98 20.75
N SER A 25 -20.95 -7.12 19.85
CA SER A 25 -20.79 -7.45 18.42
C SER A 25 -19.38 -7.94 18.13
N ARG A 26 -19.23 -8.72 17.05
CA ARG A 26 -17.92 -9.22 16.64
C ARG A 26 -17.02 -8.08 16.21
N VAL A 27 -15.76 -8.09 16.65
CA VAL A 27 -14.74 -7.16 16.12
C VAL A 27 -14.25 -7.61 14.75
N ASN A 28 -14.13 -6.67 13.82
CA ASN A 28 -13.50 -6.92 12.53
C ASN A 28 -12.00 -7.07 12.77
N ARG A 29 -11.52 -8.32 12.72
CA ARG A 29 -10.12 -8.64 13.00
C ARG A 29 -9.13 -7.96 12.05
N SER A 30 -9.55 -7.59 10.84
CA SER A 30 -8.70 -6.83 9.90
C SER A 30 -8.49 -5.37 10.31
N THR A 31 -9.25 -4.87 11.30
CA THR A 31 -9.12 -3.51 11.82
C THR A 31 -8.28 -3.43 13.07
N VAL A 32 -7.96 -4.58 13.70
CA VAL A 32 -7.16 -4.63 14.93
C VAL A 32 -5.75 -4.10 14.67
N PRO A 33 -5.28 -3.08 15.41
CA PRO A 33 -3.97 -2.52 15.19
C PRO A 33 -2.82 -3.45 15.58
N ASP A 34 -1.65 -3.20 15.02
CA ASP A 34 -0.41 -3.85 15.45
C ASP A 34 -0.18 -3.65 16.95
N GLY A 35 0.20 -4.71 17.65
CA GLY A 35 0.39 -4.72 19.09
C GLY A 35 -0.89 -4.88 19.92
N TRP A 36 -2.06 -4.95 19.27
CA TRP A 36 -3.34 -5.25 19.92
C TRP A 36 -3.83 -6.65 19.57
N TYR A 37 -4.65 -7.22 20.45
CA TYR A 37 -5.10 -8.60 20.35
C TYR A 37 -6.60 -8.68 20.54
N VAL A 38 -7.25 -9.57 19.78
CA VAL A 38 -8.70 -9.78 19.85
C VAL A 38 -9.03 -11.23 20.16
N TYR A 39 -9.92 -11.41 21.12
CA TYR A 39 -10.43 -12.69 21.59
C TYR A 39 -11.96 -12.65 21.63
N ASP A 40 -12.57 -13.83 21.70
CA ASP A 40 -14.02 -13.95 21.87
C ASP A 40 -14.31 -14.47 23.28
N LEU A 41 -15.33 -13.92 23.93
CA LEU A 41 -15.90 -14.45 25.16
C LEU A 41 -16.99 -15.47 24.83
N ARG A 42 -17.01 -16.55 25.60
CA ARG A 42 -18.04 -17.58 25.55
C ARG A 42 -18.86 -17.55 26.82
N GLY A 43 -20.18 -17.52 26.65
CA GLY A 43 -21.15 -17.70 27.72
C GLY A 43 -21.28 -19.16 28.14
N SER A 44 -21.81 -19.39 29.34
CA SER A 44 -22.05 -20.74 29.84
C SER A 44 -23.10 -21.48 29.01
N ASP A 45 -23.08 -22.82 29.05
CA ASP A 45 -24.04 -23.64 28.29
C ASP A 45 -25.50 -23.51 28.78
N TYR A 46 -25.71 -23.00 30.01
CA TYR A 46 -27.03 -22.82 30.61
C TYR A 46 -27.54 -21.38 30.53
N ASP A 47 -26.62 -20.43 30.42
CA ASP A 47 -26.89 -19.00 30.38
C ASP A 47 -25.76 -18.29 29.60
N PRO A 48 -26.04 -17.81 28.38
CA PRO A 48 -25.04 -17.17 27.54
C PRO A 48 -24.57 -15.81 28.10
N ASP A 49 -25.32 -15.18 29.00
CA ASP A 49 -24.94 -13.91 29.63
C ASP A 49 -23.94 -14.14 30.78
N LEU A 50 -23.84 -15.38 31.28
CA LEU A 50 -22.82 -15.78 32.24
C LEU A 50 -21.51 -16.14 31.52
N ILE A 51 -20.62 -15.15 31.39
CA ILE A 51 -19.28 -15.32 30.80
C ILE A 51 -18.51 -16.44 31.53
N SER A 52 -17.97 -17.37 30.73
CA SER A 52 -17.26 -18.56 31.22
C SER A 52 -15.82 -18.59 30.75
N THR A 53 -15.58 -18.53 29.44
CA THR A 53 -14.22 -18.67 28.87
C THR A 53 -13.90 -17.54 27.91
N LEU A 54 -12.61 -17.23 27.82
CA LEU A 54 -12.00 -16.42 26.78
C LEU A 54 -11.29 -17.36 25.80
N GLU A 55 -11.57 -17.26 24.51
CA GLU A 55 -11.01 -18.14 23.48
C GLU A 55 -10.48 -17.32 22.31
N ALA A 56 -9.58 -17.90 21.52
CA ALA A 56 -9.10 -17.25 20.30
C ALA A 56 -10.24 -16.91 19.34
N ARG A 57 -11.26 -17.77 19.24
CA ARG A 57 -12.49 -17.55 18.47
C ARG A 57 -13.60 -18.52 18.93
N VAL A 58 -14.75 -17.99 19.30
CA VAL A 58 -15.91 -18.77 19.78
C VAL A 58 -16.91 -18.96 18.65
N ILE A 59 -17.37 -20.20 18.43
CA ILE A 59 -18.38 -20.52 17.42
C ILE A 59 -19.78 -20.70 18.04
N VAL A 60 -19.85 -21.29 19.23
CA VAL A 60 -21.10 -21.61 19.94
C VAL A 60 -21.10 -20.89 21.28
N ASN A 61 -22.25 -20.31 21.67
CA ASN A 61 -22.42 -19.52 22.89
C ASN A 61 -21.51 -18.27 22.92
N TYR A 62 -21.35 -17.61 21.78
CA TYR A 62 -20.63 -16.33 21.71
C TYR A 62 -21.32 -15.28 22.59
N ALA A 63 -20.55 -14.66 23.47
CA ALA A 63 -21.01 -13.65 24.43
C ALA A 63 -20.40 -12.26 24.17
N GLY A 64 -19.38 -12.14 23.31
CA GLY A 64 -18.79 -10.85 22.97
C GLY A 64 -17.36 -10.96 22.45
N SER A 65 -16.81 -9.85 22.00
CA SER A 65 -15.40 -9.72 21.60
C SER A 65 -14.67 -8.84 22.59
N ILE A 66 -13.44 -9.21 22.88
CA ILE A 66 -12.52 -8.50 23.77
C ILE A 66 -11.32 -8.04 22.96
N LEU A 67 -10.95 -6.78 23.09
CA LEU A 67 -9.72 -6.21 22.57
C LEU A 67 -8.78 -5.88 23.74
N THR A 68 -7.56 -6.44 23.73
CA THR A 68 -6.55 -6.23 24.78
C THR A 68 -5.26 -5.64 24.21
N PRO A 69 -4.55 -4.80 24.99
CA PRO A 69 -3.26 -4.26 24.58
C PRO A 69 -2.08 -5.21 24.84
N GLU A 70 -2.33 -6.30 25.56
CA GLU A 70 -1.35 -7.36 25.82
C GLU A 70 -1.93 -8.71 25.38
N PRO A 71 -1.10 -9.64 24.88
CA PRO A 71 -1.56 -10.97 24.53
C PRO A 71 -2.00 -11.72 25.78
N VAL A 72 -3.11 -12.44 25.69
CA VAL A 72 -3.54 -13.37 26.74
C VAL A 72 -2.81 -14.70 26.52
N ILE A 73 -2.21 -15.22 27.59
CA ILE A 73 -1.48 -16.49 27.56
C ILE A 73 -2.44 -17.61 27.95
N PHE A 74 -2.68 -18.54 27.03
CA PHE A 74 -3.46 -19.75 27.32
C PHE A 74 -2.61 -20.81 28.04
N PRO A 75 -3.21 -21.60 28.96
CA PRO A 75 -2.52 -22.72 29.58
C PRO A 75 -2.02 -23.76 28.57
N ASP A 76 -0.93 -24.45 28.89
CA ASP A 76 -0.36 -25.48 28.01
C ASP A 76 -1.39 -26.54 27.61
N GLY A 77 -1.55 -26.74 26.30
CA GLY A 77 -2.49 -27.70 25.73
C GLY A 77 -3.96 -27.25 25.74
N GLN A 78 -4.26 -25.99 26.06
CA GLN A 78 -5.60 -25.42 26.02
C GLN A 78 -5.67 -24.27 24.99
N ASP A 79 -6.84 -24.10 24.38
CA ASP A 79 -7.18 -23.02 23.45
C ASP A 79 -8.15 -21.99 24.07
N TYR A 80 -8.38 -22.10 25.38
CA TYR A 80 -9.24 -21.23 26.16
C TYR A 80 -8.61 -20.86 27.51
N LEU A 81 -9.14 -19.81 28.12
CA LEU A 81 -8.86 -19.39 29.49
C LEU A 81 -10.17 -19.25 30.26
N ASP A 82 -10.25 -19.84 31.46
CA ASP A 82 -11.38 -19.60 32.37
C ASP A 82 -11.31 -18.17 32.92
N VAL A 83 -12.37 -17.40 32.66
CA VAL A 83 -12.48 -15.99 33.07
C VAL A 83 -13.75 -15.74 33.87
N LYS A 84 -14.32 -16.79 34.47
CA LYS A 84 -15.57 -16.70 35.23
C LYS A 84 -15.41 -15.75 36.41
N GLY A 85 -16.21 -14.69 36.43
CA GLY A 85 -16.15 -13.65 37.45
C GLY A 85 -14.88 -12.79 37.39
N GLN A 86 -14.19 -12.76 36.24
CA GLN A 86 -12.99 -11.96 35.98
C GLN A 86 -13.22 -10.88 34.92
N THR A 87 -14.49 -10.54 34.66
CA THR A 87 -14.92 -9.50 33.73
C THR A 87 -15.73 -8.45 34.48
N ASP A 88 -15.13 -7.29 34.73
CA ASP A 88 -15.79 -6.16 35.40
C ASP A 88 -16.15 -5.07 34.40
N PHE A 89 -17.43 -4.72 34.30
CA PHE A 89 -17.94 -3.76 33.32
C PHE A 89 -18.03 -2.38 33.96
N LEU A 90 -17.41 -1.37 33.34
CA LEU A 90 -17.29 -0.03 33.92
C LEU A 90 -18.41 0.92 33.49
N ASP A 91 -19.43 0.42 32.77
CA ASP A 91 -20.61 1.16 32.27
C ASP A 91 -20.26 2.45 31.48
N GLU A 92 -19.11 2.48 30.80
CA GLU A 92 -18.70 3.56 29.92
C GLU A 92 -18.31 3.07 28.52
N GLU A 93 -18.73 3.83 27.51
CA GLU A 93 -18.34 3.63 26.12
C GLU A 93 -17.13 4.52 25.80
N ILE A 94 -16.11 3.94 25.21
CA ILE A 94 -14.85 4.63 24.90
C ILE A 94 -14.31 4.19 23.54
N THR A 95 -13.63 5.11 22.86
CA THR A 95 -12.91 4.77 21.62
C THR A 95 -11.55 4.17 21.95
N LEU A 96 -10.98 3.38 21.03
CA LEU A 96 -9.62 2.85 21.17
C LEU A 96 -8.58 3.97 21.48
N ILE A 97 -8.72 5.11 20.81
CA ILE A 97 -7.80 6.25 20.97
C ILE A 97 -7.94 6.85 22.37
N ASP A 98 -9.16 7.08 22.85
CA ASP A 98 -9.39 7.66 24.18
C ASP A 98 -8.98 6.69 25.29
N PHE A 99 -9.21 5.38 25.09
CA PHE A 99 -8.68 4.34 25.97
C PHE A 99 -7.16 4.42 26.06
N CYS A 100 -6.46 4.53 24.93
CA CYS A 100 -5.00 4.68 24.94
C CYS A 100 -4.55 5.95 25.68
N ARG A 101 -5.25 7.07 25.49
CA ARG A 101 -4.94 8.33 26.20
C ARG A 101 -5.15 8.20 27.70
N GLN A 102 -6.26 7.60 28.13
CA GLN A 102 -6.63 7.42 29.53
C GLN A 102 -5.62 6.54 30.28
N HIS A 103 -5.08 5.51 29.61
CA HIS A 103 -4.10 4.59 30.18
C HIS A 103 -2.64 4.93 29.82
N GLU A 104 -2.39 6.14 29.31
CA GLU A 104 -1.06 6.63 28.90
C GLU A 104 -0.28 5.68 27.97
N MET A 105 -1.03 5.00 27.10
CA MET A 105 -0.51 4.00 26.16
C MET A 105 -0.09 4.63 24.83
N PRO A 106 0.84 4.01 24.08
CA PRO A 106 1.07 4.35 22.69
C PRO A 106 -0.23 4.25 21.88
N ILE A 107 -0.63 5.35 21.25
CA ILE A 107 -1.77 5.34 20.33
C ILE A 107 -1.33 4.54 19.10
N PRO A 108 -1.99 3.42 18.77
CA PRO A 108 -1.63 2.65 17.59
C PRO A 108 -1.92 3.47 16.34
N SER A 109 -1.11 3.28 15.30
CA SER A 109 -1.35 3.96 14.04
C SER A 109 -2.13 3.08 13.06
N ARG A 110 -3.17 3.65 12.45
CA ARG A 110 -3.95 2.96 11.42
C ARG A 110 -3.18 2.79 10.11
N TYR A 111 -2.25 3.70 9.84
CA TYR A 111 -1.54 3.76 8.59
C TYR A 111 -0.03 3.66 8.84
N GLN A 112 0.64 2.79 8.08
CA GLN A 112 2.09 2.72 8.13
C GLN A 112 2.68 3.96 7.43
N ILE A 113 3.35 4.81 8.21
CA ILE A 113 4.11 5.95 7.70
C ILE A 113 5.55 5.49 7.52
N ARG A 114 6.06 5.52 6.28
CA ARG A 114 7.46 5.21 5.98
C ARG A 114 8.20 6.43 5.42
N PRO A 115 9.50 6.59 5.69
CA PRO A 115 10.30 7.58 4.98
C PRO A 115 10.35 7.25 3.48
N ALA A 116 10.37 8.29 2.67
CA ALA A 116 10.56 8.17 1.24
C ALA A 116 11.99 7.75 0.90
N SER A 117 12.15 6.94 -0.14
CA SER A 117 13.43 6.70 -0.77
C SER A 117 13.83 7.88 -1.68
N PHE A 118 15.11 7.93 -2.07
CA PHE A 118 15.62 8.96 -2.97
C PHE A 118 14.89 8.98 -4.32
N ASP A 119 14.58 7.80 -4.87
CA ASP A 119 13.90 7.67 -6.17
C ASP A 119 12.44 8.16 -6.14
N GLU A 120 11.84 8.23 -4.94
CA GLU A 120 10.48 8.73 -4.73
C GLU A 120 10.42 10.26 -4.56
N ALA A 121 11.56 10.95 -4.49
CA ALA A 121 11.62 12.40 -4.23
C ALA A 121 10.79 13.23 -5.23
N GLY A 122 10.68 12.77 -6.48
CA GLY A 122 9.87 13.43 -7.50
C GLY A 122 8.39 13.54 -7.12
N LEU A 123 7.83 12.55 -6.42
CA LEU A 123 6.41 12.47 -6.06
C LEU A 123 5.95 13.60 -5.12
N PHE A 124 6.89 14.24 -4.43
CA PHE A 124 6.63 15.31 -3.46
C PHE A 124 6.48 16.69 -4.09
N TYR A 125 6.66 16.80 -5.40
CA TYR A 125 6.60 18.06 -6.14
C TYR A 125 5.57 17.97 -7.26
N ALA A 126 5.09 19.13 -7.71
CA ALA A 126 4.22 19.19 -8.87
C ALA A 126 4.99 18.74 -10.12
N MET A 127 4.45 17.76 -10.84
CA MET A 127 5.03 17.27 -12.10
C MET A 127 4.35 17.95 -13.29
N LYS A 128 4.79 17.61 -14.50
CA LYS A 128 4.08 18.04 -15.71
C LYS A 128 2.67 17.41 -15.73
N PRO A 129 1.65 18.09 -16.29
CA PRO A 129 0.28 17.57 -16.28
C PRO A 129 0.14 16.14 -16.82
N GLU A 130 0.90 15.78 -17.85
CA GLU A 130 0.88 14.43 -18.44
C GLU A 130 1.37 13.37 -17.45
N GLU A 131 2.38 13.70 -16.66
CA GLU A 131 2.96 12.81 -15.67
C GLU A 131 2.08 12.72 -14.42
N ASP A 132 1.52 13.85 -13.96
CA ASP A 132 0.54 13.87 -12.87
C ASP A 132 -0.69 13.01 -13.26
N GLN A 133 -1.17 13.10 -14.50
CA GLN A 133 -2.25 12.24 -15.00
C GLN A 133 -1.84 10.76 -15.06
N ARG A 134 -0.64 10.45 -15.58
CA ARG A 134 -0.10 9.08 -15.66
C ARG A 134 0.06 8.43 -14.28
N LEU A 135 0.42 9.21 -13.27
CA LEU A 135 0.57 8.73 -11.89
C LEU A 135 -0.74 8.76 -11.09
N GLY A 136 -1.86 9.19 -11.69
CA GLY A 136 -3.14 9.31 -11.00
C GLY A 136 -3.16 10.39 -9.92
N CYS A 137 -2.36 11.45 -10.06
CA CYS A 137 -2.33 12.55 -9.11
C CYS A 137 -3.72 13.19 -8.99
N ILE A 138 -4.26 13.28 -7.79
CA ILE A 138 -5.57 13.88 -7.53
C ILE A 138 -5.39 15.38 -7.22
N GLY A 139 -4.43 15.68 -6.36
CA GLY A 139 -4.18 17.03 -5.87
C GLY A 139 -3.22 17.02 -4.69
N HIS A 140 -3.17 18.13 -3.97
CA HIS A 140 -2.45 18.19 -2.70
C HIS A 140 -3.13 19.11 -1.69
N VAL A 141 -2.92 18.80 -0.41
CA VAL A 141 -3.23 19.71 0.70
C VAL A 141 -1.97 20.46 1.07
N ARG A 142 -2.00 21.79 1.01
CA ARG A 142 -0.94 22.64 1.57
C ARG A 142 -1.30 23.03 2.99
N MET A 143 -0.36 22.97 3.92
CA MET A 143 -0.58 23.12 5.36
C MET A 143 0.43 24.08 6.01
N ASP A 144 -0.01 24.78 7.06
CA ASP A 144 0.78 25.74 7.85
C ASP A 144 0.37 25.66 9.34
N PHE A 145 1.34 25.73 10.26
CA PHE A 145 1.09 25.66 11.72
C PHE A 145 0.89 27.04 12.39
N GLY A 146 0.79 28.09 11.60
CA GLY A 146 0.67 29.47 12.02
C GLY A 146 1.90 30.01 12.72
N HIS A 147 1.82 31.28 13.11
CA HIS A 147 2.96 31.98 13.70
C HIS A 147 3.47 31.35 15.01
N ARG A 148 2.57 30.73 15.79
CA ARG A 148 2.92 30.04 17.05
C ARG A 148 3.25 28.57 16.88
N GLY A 149 3.18 28.03 15.67
CA GLY A 149 3.49 26.64 15.36
C GLY A 149 2.54 25.63 15.99
N LYS A 150 1.31 26.01 16.34
CA LYS A 150 0.30 25.16 17.01
C LYS A 150 -1.06 25.12 16.30
N GLU A 151 -1.22 25.92 15.26
CA GLU A 151 -2.45 25.98 14.47
C GLU A 151 -2.41 24.92 13.38
N PHE A 152 -3.46 24.79 12.56
CA PHE A 152 -3.43 23.95 11.37
C PHE A 152 -4.28 24.58 10.30
N TRP A 153 -3.65 25.45 9.52
CA TRP A 153 -4.24 26.05 8.35
C TRP A 153 -3.99 25.13 7.17
N HIS A 154 -5.01 24.90 6.35
CA HIS A 154 -4.86 24.06 5.18
C HIS A 154 -5.66 24.57 3.98
N THR A 155 -5.20 24.22 2.77
CA THR A 155 -5.89 24.54 1.52
C THR A 155 -5.71 23.39 0.55
N TRP A 156 -6.81 22.94 -0.06
CA TRP A 156 -6.79 21.94 -1.12
C TRP A 156 -6.45 22.58 -2.48
N TRP A 157 -5.58 21.93 -3.23
CA TRP A 157 -5.17 22.33 -4.59
C TRP A 157 -5.37 21.14 -5.54
N PRO A 158 -6.37 21.18 -6.44
CA PRO A 158 -6.56 20.13 -7.44
C PRO A 158 -5.39 20.13 -8.44
N ARG A 159 -5.04 18.95 -8.96
CA ARG A 159 -3.99 18.83 -10.00
C ARG A 159 -4.35 17.89 -11.14
N GLY A 160 -5.00 16.77 -10.87
CA GLY A 160 -5.42 15.85 -11.92
C GLY A 160 -6.90 15.92 -12.24
N PRO A 161 -7.43 14.87 -12.89
CA PRO A 161 -8.83 14.79 -13.30
C PRO A 161 -9.79 15.01 -12.13
N GLU A 162 -10.86 15.77 -12.36
CA GLU A 162 -11.83 16.14 -11.33
C GLU A 162 -12.56 14.90 -10.77
N GLU A 163 -12.72 13.88 -11.59
CA GLU A 163 -13.38 12.62 -11.28
C GLU A 163 -12.68 11.84 -10.18
N LEU A 164 -11.35 11.98 -10.05
CA LEU A 164 -10.57 11.33 -8.99
C LEU A 164 -10.79 12.00 -7.63
N ASN A 165 -11.24 13.26 -7.59
CA ASN A 165 -11.55 13.99 -6.36
C ASN A 165 -12.95 13.61 -5.82
N SER A 166 -13.20 12.31 -5.73
CA SER A 166 -14.49 11.71 -5.40
C SER A 166 -14.86 11.86 -3.91
N PRO A 167 -16.15 11.69 -3.54
CA PRO A 167 -16.55 11.65 -2.13
C PRO A 167 -15.85 10.56 -1.32
N GLU A 168 -15.60 9.39 -1.92
CA GLU A 168 -14.85 8.28 -1.33
C GLU A 168 -13.42 8.72 -0.97
N PHE A 169 -12.70 9.31 -1.94
CA PHE A 169 -11.36 9.85 -1.73
C PHE A 169 -11.34 10.90 -0.62
N LYS A 170 -12.30 11.83 -0.61
CA LYS A 170 -12.37 12.90 0.40
C LYS A 170 -12.57 12.34 1.81
N ALA A 171 -13.40 11.29 1.96
CA ALA A 171 -13.61 10.64 3.23
C ALA A 171 -12.33 9.96 3.74
N GLU A 172 -11.60 9.27 2.87
CA GLU A 172 -10.32 8.65 3.26
C GLU A 172 -9.23 9.69 3.53
N LEU A 173 -9.10 10.72 2.70
CA LEU A 173 -8.16 11.83 2.91
C LEU A 173 -8.37 12.48 4.27
N GLN A 174 -9.62 12.70 4.68
CA GLN A 174 -9.93 13.23 6.01
C GLN A 174 -9.39 12.31 7.11
N GLN A 175 -9.62 10.99 7.01
CA GLN A 175 -9.11 10.03 7.99
C GLN A 175 -7.58 9.99 8.04
N VAL A 176 -6.90 10.05 6.89
CA VAL A 176 -5.43 10.07 6.82
C VAL A 176 -4.88 11.36 7.43
N VAL A 177 -5.47 12.51 7.13
CA VAL A 177 -5.06 13.79 7.73
C VAL A 177 -5.29 13.78 9.23
N ASP A 178 -6.45 13.32 9.71
CA ASP A 178 -6.75 13.25 11.15
C ASP A 178 -5.76 12.35 11.89
N GLU A 179 -5.40 11.20 11.31
CA GLU A 179 -4.38 10.31 11.85
C GLU A 179 -3.01 11.01 11.95
N LEU A 180 -2.55 11.63 10.85
CA LEU A 180 -1.28 12.36 10.82
C LEU A 180 -1.24 13.50 11.84
N ARG A 181 -2.39 14.12 12.15
CA ARG A 181 -2.54 15.19 13.15
C ARG A 181 -2.38 14.72 14.59
N THR A 182 -2.40 13.42 14.84
CA THR A 182 -2.04 12.88 16.17
C THR A 182 -0.52 12.83 16.39
N GLY A 183 0.27 12.83 15.30
CA GLY A 183 1.73 12.70 15.30
C GLY A 183 2.44 13.82 14.54
N VAL A 184 2.97 13.53 13.35
CA VAL A 184 3.83 14.43 12.56
C VAL A 184 3.16 15.76 12.21
N LEU A 185 1.83 15.80 12.06
CA LEU A 185 1.04 17.00 11.77
C LEU A 185 0.36 17.63 12.99
N LYS A 186 0.72 17.23 14.21
CA LYS A 186 0.13 17.79 15.44
C LYS A 186 0.44 19.27 15.61
N ASP A 187 1.72 19.62 15.50
CA ASP A 187 2.25 20.98 15.63
C ASP A 187 3.68 21.03 15.07
N LEU A 188 4.25 22.23 14.92
CA LEU A 188 5.60 22.42 14.36
C LEU A 188 6.68 21.71 15.18
N SER A 189 6.51 21.65 16.51
CA SER A 189 7.47 20.98 17.40
C SER A 189 7.48 19.47 17.17
N SER A 190 6.30 18.88 17.06
CA SER A 190 6.09 17.45 16.81
C SER A 190 6.62 17.08 15.43
N MET A 191 6.33 17.88 14.39
CA MET A 191 6.90 17.70 13.05
C MET A 191 8.43 17.71 13.08
N SER A 192 9.03 18.71 13.74
CA SER A 192 10.49 18.85 13.80
C SER A 192 11.15 17.64 14.45
N LYS A 193 10.59 17.17 15.58
CA LYS A 193 11.07 15.95 16.27
C LYS A 193 10.93 14.71 15.40
N TYR A 194 9.79 14.55 14.72
CA TYR A 194 9.55 13.42 13.84
C TYR A 194 10.57 13.39 12.71
N CYS A 195 10.76 14.53 12.03
CA CYS A 195 11.75 14.70 10.96
C CYS A 195 13.16 14.28 11.34
N TRP A 196 13.61 14.65 12.54
CA TRP A 196 14.96 14.34 12.99
C TRP A 196 15.17 12.89 13.42
N SER A 197 14.10 12.11 13.63
CA SER A 197 14.17 10.75 14.18
C SER A 197 13.70 9.66 13.22
N HIS A 198 13.07 10.02 12.10
CA HIS A 198 12.43 9.05 11.19
C HIS A 198 13.01 9.06 9.76
N GLY A 199 14.07 9.85 9.50
CA GLY A 199 14.73 9.96 8.20
C GLY A 199 13.83 10.57 7.13
N GLY A 200 14.06 10.23 5.86
CA GLY A 200 13.24 10.67 4.74
C GLY A 200 13.64 12.02 4.18
N GLU A 201 14.90 12.45 4.34
CA GLU A 201 15.40 13.67 3.74
C GLU A 201 15.20 13.67 2.21
N VAL A 202 14.40 14.60 1.71
CA VAL A 202 14.12 14.81 0.29
C VAL A 202 14.53 16.22 -0.11
N GLY A 203 15.47 16.32 -1.05
CA GLY A 203 15.94 17.60 -1.58
C GLY A 203 17.12 18.23 -0.82
N ASN A 204 17.49 19.45 -1.25
CA ASN A 204 18.64 20.20 -0.72
C ASN A 204 18.25 21.12 0.45
N TRP A 205 19.26 21.59 1.19
CA TRP A 205 19.11 22.44 2.37
C TRP A 205 18.28 23.73 2.11
N PRO A 206 17.34 24.12 3.00
CA PRO A 206 16.92 23.41 4.22
C PRO A 206 16.22 22.09 3.89
N SER A 207 16.59 21.01 4.59
CA SER A 207 16.09 19.66 4.30
C SER A 207 14.57 19.62 4.42
N ASN A 208 13.90 19.29 3.32
CA ASN A 208 12.53 18.81 3.38
C ASN A 208 12.57 17.32 3.75
N TYR A 209 11.50 16.81 4.35
CA TYR A 209 11.38 15.41 4.74
C TYR A 209 10.15 14.82 4.06
N GLY A 210 10.29 13.69 3.39
CA GLY A 210 9.26 13.01 2.64
C GLY A 210 8.84 11.74 3.36
N TYR A 211 7.53 11.58 3.55
CA TYR A 211 6.91 10.38 4.09
C TYR A 211 5.82 9.89 3.17
N ILE A 212 5.66 8.58 3.10
CA ILE A 212 4.65 7.92 2.30
C ILE A 212 3.71 7.17 3.22
N VAL A 213 2.43 7.36 2.96
CA VAL A 213 1.32 6.55 3.50
C VAL A 213 0.60 5.94 2.31
N GLU A 214 0.42 4.62 2.33
CA GLU A 214 -0.35 3.92 1.32
C GLU A 214 -1.54 3.22 1.96
N THR A 215 -2.68 3.32 1.30
CA THR A 215 -3.88 2.54 1.57
C THR A 215 -4.10 1.58 0.41
N GLU A 216 -5.23 0.88 0.38
CA GLU A 216 -5.58 -0.03 -0.72
C GLU A 216 -5.62 0.69 -2.08
N ASN A 217 -6.17 1.90 -2.10
CA ASN A 217 -6.47 2.63 -3.33
C ASN A 217 -5.68 3.92 -3.49
N TYR A 218 -5.03 4.42 -2.45
CA TYR A 218 -4.41 5.74 -2.51
C TYR A 218 -2.99 5.76 -1.93
N ARG A 219 -2.15 6.62 -2.51
CA ARG A 219 -0.83 6.96 -1.99
C ARG A 219 -0.81 8.43 -1.60
N TYR A 220 -0.38 8.70 -0.38
CA TYR A 220 -0.22 10.04 0.17
C TYR A 220 1.27 10.31 0.41
N CYS A 221 1.81 11.30 -0.30
CA CYS A 221 3.20 11.75 -0.17
C CYS A 221 3.23 13.05 0.64
N LEU A 222 3.59 12.93 1.92
CA LEU A 222 3.74 14.04 2.86
C LEU A 222 5.14 14.63 2.78
N ARG A 223 5.27 15.85 2.28
CA ARG A 223 6.48 16.66 2.38
C ARG A 223 6.38 17.58 3.59
N CYS A 224 7.32 17.47 4.52
CA CYS A 224 7.46 18.32 5.68
C CYS A 224 8.63 19.30 5.49
N ASN A 225 8.39 20.56 5.85
CA ASN A 225 9.38 21.62 5.97
C ASN A 225 9.36 22.11 7.43
N PRO A 226 10.22 21.59 8.31
CA PRO A 226 10.22 21.94 9.73
C PRO A 226 10.84 23.33 10.01
N VAL A 227 10.79 24.25 9.04
CA VAL A 227 11.29 25.62 9.16
C VAL A 227 10.14 26.57 9.53
N PRO A 228 10.30 27.41 10.56
CA PRO A 228 9.33 28.45 10.87
C PRO A 228 9.24 29.52 9.77
N GLY A 229 8.02 29.99 9.46
CA GLY A 229 7.81 31.14 8.57
C GLY A 229 7.65 30.84 7.08
N ASP A 230 7.54 29.56 6.70
CA ASP A 230 7.15 29.09 5.37
C ASP A 230 5.95 28.11 5.50
N TYR A 231 5.45 27.52 4.42
CA TYR A 231 4.48 26.43 4.50
C TYR A 231 5.15 25.15 5.01
N GLN A 232 4.62 24.61 6.11
CA GLN A 232 5.25 23.47 6.80
C GLN A 232 4.94 22.12 6.18
N ALA A 233 3.84 21.94 5.46
CA ALA A 233 3.54 20.64 4.87
C ALA A 233 2.76 20.67 3.56
N TYR A 234 3.03 19.66 2.73
CA TYR A 234 2.31 19.37 1.50
C TYR A 234 1.97 17.88 1.49
N LEU A 235 0.68 17.53 1.43
CA LEU A 235 0.23 16.16 1.30
C LEU A 235 -0.33 15.94 -0.09
N THR A 236 0.49 15.38 -0.98
CA THR A 236 0.07 15.01 -2.33
C THR A 236 -0.66 13.67 -2.30
N ALA A 237 -1.79 13.55 -3.00
CA ALA A 237 -2.54 12.31 -3.12
C ALA A 237 -2.53 11.78 -4.56
N PHE A 238 -2.33 10.47 -4.70
CA PHE A 238 -2.40 9.72 -5.96
C PHE A 238 -3.40 8.56 -5.84
N ASP A 239 -4.14 8.27 -6.91
CA ASP A 239 -4.98 7.07 -7.04
C ASP A 239 -4.15 5.92 -7.61
N LEU A 240 -3.93 4.89 -6.79
CA LEU A 240 -3.16 3.70 -7.17
C LEU A 240 -3.88 2.84 -8.21
N ARG A 241 -5.21 2.95 -8.35
CA ARG A 241 -5.96 2.22 -9.39
C ARG A 241 -5.60 2.74 -10.77
N VAL A 242 -5.41 4.05 -10.91
CA VAL A 242 -4.93 4.67 -12.16
C VAL A 242 -3.52 4.17 -12.49
N GLN A 243 -2.63 4.07 -11.51
CA GLN A 243 -1.28 3.53 -11.73
C GLN A 243 -1.32 2.06 -12.15
N ARG A 244 -2.14 1.24 -11.49
CA ARG A 244 -2.35 -0.17 -11.85
C ARG A 244 -2.92 -0.31 -13.26
N GLN A 245 -3.91 0.50 -13.61
CA GLN A 245 -4.50 0.53 -14.95
C GLN A 245 -3.48 0.97 -16.00
N ASN A 246 -2.76 2.07 -15.77
CA ASN A 246 -1.74 2.56 -16.71
C ASN A 246 -0.58 1.57 -16.87
N LEU A 247 -0.21 0.83 -15.82
CA LEU A 247 0.77 -0.25 -15.92
C LEU A 247 0.23 -1.44 -16.72
N ALA A 248 -1.07 -1.75 -16.58
CA ALA A 248 -1.72 -2.81 -17.37
C ALA A 248 -1.95 -2.38 -18.84
N GLU A 249 -2.18 -1.09 -19.09
CA GLU A 249 -2.40 -0.50 -20.41
C GLU A 249 -1.11 -0.12 -21.14
N GLN A 250 0.01 0.05 -20.42
CA GLN A 250 1.34 0.00 -21.02
C GLN A 250 1.50 -1.40 -21.60
N ALA A 251 1.22 -1.53 -22.90
CA ALA A 251 1.39 -2.76 -23.64
C ALA A 251 2.78 -3.30 -23.32
N ALA A 252 2.83 -4.50 -22.75
CA ALA A 252 4.09 -5.14 -22.39
C ALA A 252 4.98 -5.13 -23.62
N VAL A 253 6.22 -4.65 -23.48
CA VAL A 253 7.19 -4.72 -24.57
C VAL A 253 7.30 -6.19 -24.93
N ILE A 254 6.88 -6.53 -26.14
CA ILE A 254 6.84 -7.93 -26.60
C ILE A 254 8.16 -8.35 -27.24
N GLY A 255 8.98 -7.37 -27.62
CA GLY A 255 10.20 -7.60 -28.36
C GLY A 255 11.10 -6.38 -28.43
N ARG A 256 12.40 -6.64 -28.52
CA ARG A 256 13.45 -5.63 -28.60
C ARG A 256 14.42 -5.99 -29.71
N VAL A 257 14.91 -5.01 -30.46
CA VAL A 257 15.96 -5.18 -31.45
C VAL A 257 17.16 -4.28 -31.17
N THR A 258 18.34 -4.69 -31.61
CA THR A 258 19.59 -3.95 -31.42
C THR A 258 20.49 -4.11 -32.63
N PHE A 259 21.23 -3.06 -32.98
CA PHE A 259 22.17 -3.07 -34.11
C PHE A 259 23.63 -2.88 -33.64
N ALA A 260 24.60 -3.17 -34.51
CA ALA A 260 26.02 -2.94 -34.21
C ALA A 260 26.36 -1.46 -33.93
N SER A 261 25.52 -0.53 -34.40
CA SER A 261 25.63 0.91 -34.11
C SER A 261 25.35 1.26 -32.65
N GLY A 262 24.73 0.35 -31.88
CA GLY A 262 24.21 0.62 -30.54
C GLY A 262 22.77 1.17 -30.53
N GLU A 263 22.14 1.33 -31.69
CA GLU A 263 20.72 1.67 -31.78
C GLU A 263 19.86 0.51 -31.25
N GLN A 264 18.86 0.86 -30.44
CA GLN A 264 17.92 -0.09 -29.85
C GLN A 264 16.49 0.42 -30.08
N GLN A 265 15.60 -0.51 -30.43
CA GLN A 265 14.17 -0.22 -30.58
C GLN A 265 13.34 -1.29 -29.88
N GLU A 266 12.32 -0.87 -29.16
CA GLU A 266 11.36 -1.72 -28.45
C GLU A 266 10.02 -1.70 -29.17
N TYR A 267 9.34 -2.85 -29.16
CA TYR A 267 8.08 -3.07 -29.84
C TYR A 267 7.02 -3.55 -28.86
N THR A 268 5.83 -3.00 -28.98
CA THR A 268 4.62 -3.41 -28.24
C THR A 268 3.57 -4.05 -29.14
N ASP A 269 3.75 -3.97 -30.47
CA ASP A 269 2.86 -4.53 -31.47
C ASP A 269 3.53 -5.71 -32.20
N ALA A 270 2.82 -6.83 -32.27
CA ALA A 270 3.35 -8.11 -32.77
C ALA A 270 3.69 -8.08 -34.25
N GLU A 271 2.84 -7.45 -35.06
CA GLU A 271 3.04 -7.42 -36.50
C GLU A 271 4.27 -6.61 -36.87
N THR A 272 4.45 -5.43 -36.27
CA THR A 272 5.61 -4.58 -36.50
C THR A 272 6.91 -5.19 -35.98
N PHE A 273 6.87 -5.88 -34.83
CA PHE A 273 8.04 -6.60 -34.32
C PHE A 273 8.46 -7.74 -35.25
N LEU A 274 7.52 -8.61 -35.63
CA LEU A 274 7.78 -9.74 -36.52
C LEU A 274 8.24 -9.26 -37.90
N GLN A 275 7.66 -8.17 -38.42
CA GLN A 275 8.06 -7.59 -39.69
C GLN A 275 9.49 -7.06 -39.64
N CYS A 276 9.89 -6.36 -38.56
CA CYS A 276 11.26 -5.90 -38.39
C CYS A 276 12.25 -7.07 -38.39
N ILE A 277 11.94 -8.17 -37.68
CA ILE A 277 12.79 -9.37 -37.70
C ILE A 277 12.91 -9.92 -39.13
N ARG A 278 11.80 -10.04 -39.87
CA ARG A 278 11.85 -10.55 -41.27
C ARG A 278 12.73 -9.70 -42.19
N ASP A 279 12.70 -8.39 -42.02
CA ASP A 279 13.40 -7.46 -42.89
C ASP A 279 14.90 -7.36 -42.55
N GLU A 280 15.24 -7.35 -41.25
CA GLU A 280 16.61 -7.07 -40.78
C GLU A 280 17.44 -8.33 -40.52
N LEU A 281 16.81 -9.44 -40.10
CA LEU A 281 17.51 -10.68 -39.75
C LEU A 281 18.35 -11.26 -40.90
N PRO A 282 17.92 -11.24 -42.19
CA PRO A 282 18.77 -11.70 -43.30
C PRO A 282 20.08 -10.91 -43.44
N ASN A 283 20.09 -9.65 -43.01
CA ASN A 283 21.25 -8.76 -43.11
C ASN A 283 22.09 -8.72 -41.82
N HIS A 284 21.75 -9.52 -40.80
CA HIS A 284 22.45 -9.54 -39.51
C HIS A 284 23.98 -9.71 -39.57
N PRO A 285 24.61 -10.40 -40.55
CA PRO A 285 26.07 -10.52 -40.57
C PRO A 285 26.76 -9.19 -40.89
N VAL A 286 26.04 -8.25 -41.53
CA VAL A 286 26.55 -6.94 -41.94
C VAL A 286 26.10 -5.85 -40.98
N THR A 287 24.84 -5.89 -40.52
CA THR A 287 24.25 -4.87 -39.63
C THR A 287 24.51 -5.14 -38.15
N GLY A 288 24.91 -6.36 -37.80
CA GLY A 288 25.00 -6.84 -36.43
C GLY A 288 23.64 -6.86 -35.72
N PHE A 289 22.55 -6.96 -36.47
CA PHE A 289 21.19 -7.04 -35.96
C PHE A 289 21.02 -8.19 -34.96
N ARG A 290 20.36 -7.90 -33.86
CA ARG A 290 20.00 -8.81 -32.78
C ARG A 290 18.57 -8.53 -32.35
N TYR A 291 17.89 -9.54 -31.83
CA TYR A 291 16.57 -9.37 -31.23
C TYR A 291 16.42 -10.19 -29.95
N GLU A 292 15.49 -9.75 -29.12
CA GLU A 292 14.99 -10.47 -27.94
C GLU A 292 13.47 -10.50 -27.99
N THR A 293 12.88 -11.67 -27.77
CA THR A 293 11.43 -11.82 -27.58
C THR A 293 11.12 -11.79 -26.09
N LEU A 294 10.33 -10.80 -25.67
CA LEU A 294 10.05 -10.49 -24.26
C LEU A 294 8.63 -10.89 -23.84
N THR A 295 7.76 -11.24 -24.78
CA THR A 295 6.41 -11.76 -24.52
C THR A 295 6.40 -13.26 -24.26
N ASP A 296 5.50 -13.71 -23.38
CA ASP A 296 5.19 -15.13 -23.15
C ASP A 296 4.15 -15.69 -24.14
N ASP A 297 3.59 -14.84 -25.03
CA ASP A 297 2.62 -15.27 -26.03
C ASP A 297 3.22 -16.39 -26.92
N PRO A 298 2.66 -17.61 -26.88
CA PRO A 298 3.21 -18.76 -27.58
C PRO A 298 3.14 -18.62 -29.10
N ALA A 299 2.13 -17.91 -29.63
CA ALA A 299 1.99 -17.70 -31.08
C ALA A 299 3.02 -16.70 -31.61
N ILE A 300 3.37 -15.68 -30.82
CA ILE A 300 4.43 -14.73 -31.19
C ILE A 300 5.79 -15.42 -31.12
N ARG A 301 6.08 -16.13 -30.01
CA ARG A 301 7.35 -16.86 -29.85
C ARG A 301 7.58 -17.88 -30.96
N LYS A 302 6.54 -18.65 -31.32
CA LYS A 302 6.64 -19.59 -32.44
C LYS A 302 6.94 -18.88 -33.76
N GLN A 303 6.24 -17.79 -34.07
CA GLN A 303 6.48 -17.05 -35.32
C GLN A 303 7.90 -16.47 -35.41
N VAL A 304 8.46 -16.01 -34.29
CA VAL A 304 9.86 -15.57 -34.25
C VAL A 304 10.81 -16.73 -34.58
N ASP A 305 10.59 -17.90 -33.97
CA ASP A 305 11.40 -19.10 -34.26
C ASP A 305 11.22 -19.54 -35.72
N ASP A 306 10.00 -19.54 -36.25
CA ASP A 306 9.72 -19.88 -37.65
C ASP A 306 10.55 -18.99 -38.60
N ILE A 307 10.61 -17.68 -38.36
CA ILE A 307 11.45 -16.75 -39.15
C ILE A 307 12.94 -17.11 -39.05
N LEU A 308 13.41 -17.51 -37.85
CA LEU A 308 14.81 -17.89 -37.64
C LEU A 308 15.17 -19.20 -38.35
N TYR A 309 14.32 -20.23 -38.28
CA TYR A 309 14.53 -21.50 -38.98
C TYR A 309 14.47 -21.30 -40.51
N ASP A 310 13.51 -20.51 -41.00
CA ASP A 310 13.37 -20.17 -42.42
C ASP A 310 14.64 -19.50 -42.98
N LEU A 311 15.33 -18.67 -42.18
CA LEU A 311 16.61 -18.06 -42.57
C LEU A 311 17.68 -19.11 -42.92
N TYR A 312 17.69 -20.24 -42.21
CA TYR A 312 18.62 -21.34 -42.42
C TYR A 312 18.07 -22.42 -43.36
N GLY A 313 16.88 -22.22 -43.94
CA GLY A 313 16.22 -23.16 -44.83
C GLY A 313 15.71 -24.42 -44.12
N GLU A 314 15.46 -24.33 -42.82
CA GLU A 314 14.93 -25.40 -41.99
C GLU A 314 13.47 -25.11 -41.62
N GLU A 315 12.69 -26.16 -41.31
CA GLU A 315 11.37 -26.00 -40.71
C GLU A 315 11.50 -26.06 -39.19
N ASN A 316 10.82 -25.16 -38.46
CA ASN A 316 10.80 -25.19 -37.01
C ASN A 316 10.18 -26.52 -36.50
N PRO A 317 10.94 -27.37 -35.78
CA PRO A 317 10.46 -28.69 -35.36
C PRO A 317 9.49 -28.63 -34.18
N ARG A 318 9.32 -27.46 -33.54
CA ARG A 318 8.47 -27.29 -32.36
C ARG A 318 7.04 -26.90 -32.78
N PRO A 319 6.02 -27.72 -32.47
CA PRO A 319 4.62 -27.34 -32.66
C PRO A 319 4.18 -26.28 -31.63
N LEU A 320 3.03 -25.64 -31.83
CA LEU A 320 2.57 -24.54 -30.98
C LEU A 320 2.38 -24.97 -29.51
N GLU A 321 1.93 -26.21 -29.29
CA GLU A 321 1.71 -26.79 -27.97
C GLU A 321 2.98 -26.83 -27.11
N ASP A 322 4.17 -26.92 -27.73
CA ASP A 322 5.44 -26.90 -27.00
C ASP A 322 5.73 -25.50 -26.41
N TYR A 323 5.25 -24.44 -27.07
CA TYR A 323 5.38 -23.07 -26.58
C TYR A 323 4.36 -22.76 -25.48
N GLU A 324 3.16 -23.36 -25.52
CA GLU A 324 2.13 -23.19 -24.50
C GLU A 324 2.54 -23.79 -23.14
N ASN A 325 3.25 -24.92 -23.15
CA ASN A 325 3.59 -25.68 -21.95
C ASN A 325 4.90 -25.26 -21.26
N THR A 326 5.62 -24.28 -21.82
CA THR A 326 6.94 -23.86 -21.32
C THR A 326 7.03 -22.34 -21.19
N PRO A 327 6.78 -21.76 -19.99
CA PRO A 327 7.12 -20.37 -19.71
C PRO A 327 8.63 -20.22 -19.45
N GLN A 328 9.28 -19.36 -20.24
CA GLN A 328 10.69 -18.87 -20.22
C GLN A 328 11.87 -19.83 -20.50
N GLU A 329 12.67 -19.55 -21.53
CA GLU A 329 13.67 -18.45 -21.63
C GLU A 329 13.47 -17.77 -22.99
N GLY A 330 13.35 -16.44 -23.04
CA GLY A 330 13.33 -15.72 -24.31
C GLY A 330 14.61 -16.02 -25.10
N MET A 331 14.50 -16.55 -26.32
CA MET A 331 15.68 -16.76 -27.15
C MET A 331 16.26 -15.40 -27.55
N THR A 332 17.55 -15.23 -27.26
CA THR A 332 18.35 -14.09 -27.69
C THR A 332 19.24 -14.55 -28.85
N MET A 333 19.01 -14.01 -30.05
CA MET A 333 19.93 -14.28 -31.16
C MET A 333 21.11 -13.33 -31.05
N GLY A 334 22.29 -13.88 -30.73
CA GLY A 334 23.56 -13.15 -30.67
C GLY A 334 24.22 -13.04 -29.30
N GLY A 335 23.56 -13.43 -28.19
CA GLY A 335 24.12 -13.47 -26.83
C GLY A 335 24.78 -12.17 -26.34
N MET A 336 24.16 -11.44 -25.42
CA MET A 336 24.90 -10.44 -24.64
C MET A 336 25.64 -11.14 -23.51
N THR A 337 26.97 -11.13 -23.55
CA THR A 337 27.80 -11.22 -22.33
C THR A 337 28.16 -9.83 -21.87
#